data_AF-A0A0M4DV23-F1
#
_entry.id   AF-A0A0M4DV23-F1
#
_cell.length_a   1.000
_cell.length_b   1.000
_cell.length_c   1.000
_cell.angle_alpha   90.00
_cell.angle_beta   90.00
_cell.angle_gamma   90.00
#
_symmetry.space_group_name_H-M   'P 1'
#
loop_
_entity.id
_entity.type
_entity.pdbx_description
1 polymer ?
#
loop_
_entity_poly.entity_id
_entity_poly.type
_entity_poly.pdbx_seq_one_letter_code
_entity_poly.pdbx_strand_id
1 'polypeptide(L)'
;MRITALLGCSVIVLAGCGSMPVTGDVKAVDASQPGDSQVQVYAVEPREGAAPSEIVDGFLESMTSDDPDFRTTRKYLSRAAAKTWQPSEGTTVLAQAPNRSGPLLHDEERRDAETSYTLTGEKVAAIDDQSSYQPLAPTDYSQVLHLVREEVADGKTEWRIDIVPDGLVLGQSDFKRLYRSVNKYYFATGRTDGRPALVADPVYVRTGTDPVTRMSTATQTVRTLLEGPTNWLRPVVDSRFPTGTALRKGVVALAPDDQNVLKVPLNDKADKAGRAACRMMAAQVLFTLRDLTSARVEQVELEGGKGRLCALDADEAAKFSADSGSDGPDSQYFIDAKGTVQKIPGATGGSGTPEAVHGPLGTGAAAMGAVGVARDEQRAAAVSADGQHLYVASLVASGELGQPAVTSAGKKAADRLSSPSWDGRGDLWVADRDKARPRLLRLAEGEGEPQEVRVPGLDGGRIEELRLSADGVRIALLVTEDGHTTLKIGRVERRGTGEAPEISVEDLRQAAPQLTDVSAISWSGRSRLVVVGKEAGGIQQVRYVQADGSTPSSGASGVLPGVNQVRAVAAADDELLPLMAETEGDGIVKLSPGDNWQTVLEEGTSLVYPG
;
A
#
# COMPACT_ATOMS: atom_id res chain seq x y z
N MET A 1 -100.37 -15.05 -36.05
CA MET A 1 -99.51 -14.40 -37.07
C MET A 1 -98.32 -13.75 -36.38
N ARG A 2 -97.15 -14.38 -36.52
CA ARG A 2 -95.80 -13.82 -36.37
C ARG A 2 -95.13 -13.94 -37.76
N ILE A 3 -93.94 -13.32 -37.90
CA ILE A 3 -92.94 -13.42 -39.00
C ILE A 3 -93.07 -12.21 -39.97
N THR A 4 -92.05 -11.36 -40.27
CA THR A 4 -90.57 -11.45 -40.38
C THR A 4 -89.97 -10.01 -40.38
N ALA A 5 -88.86 -9.69 -39.69
CA ALA A 5 -87.41 -9.67 -40.12
C ALA A 5 -87.07 -8.55 -41.15
N LEU A 6 -85.91 -7.85 -41.21
CA LEU A 6 -84.50 -8.18 -40.97
C LEU A 6 -83.62 -6.90 -41.24
N LEU A 7 -82.36 -6.85 -40.74
CA LEU A 7 -81.24 -5.89 -41.00
C LEU A 7 -81.30 -4.47 -40.37
N GLY A 8 -80.23 -3.91 -39.77
CA GLY A 8 -78.82 -4.31 -39.83
C GLY A 8 -77.96 -3.68 -38.73
N CYS A 9 -76.94 -4.45 -38.36
CA CYS A 9 -75.82 -4.10 -37.50
C CYS A 9 -74.95 -3.00 -38.13
N SER A 10 -74.63 -1.96 -37.35
CA SER A 10 -73.50 -1.06 -37.62
C SER A 10 -72.79 -0.71 -36.31
N VAL A 11 -71.78 -1.52 -36.00
CA VAL A 11 -70.44 -1.17 -35.51
C VAL A 11 -70.33 0.15 -34.73
N ILE A 12 -70.21 0.07 -33.41
CA ILE A 12 -69.50 1.07 -32.60
C ILE A 12 -68.28 0.38 -32.01
N VAL A 13 -67.15 0.51 -32.71
CA VAL A 13 -65.81 0.29 -32.15
C VAL A 13 -65.35 1.66 -31.67
N LEU A 14 -65.54 1.96 -30.39
CA LEU A 14 -64.94 3.11 -29.74
C LEU A 14 -63.94 2.63 -28.68
N ALA A 15 -62.67 2.70 -29.06
CA ALA A 15 -61.50 2.96 -28.23
C ALA A 15 -61.46 2.38 -26.81
N GLY A 16 -61.07 1.10 -26.71
CA GLY A 16 -60.49 0.53 -25.49
C GLY A 16 -58.97 0.67 -25.49
N CYS A 17 -58.44 1.91 -25.55
CA CYS A 17 -57.04 2.15 -25.18
C CYS A 17 -57.00 2.23 -23.65
N GLY A 18 -56.50 1.18 -22.99
CA GLY A 18 -56.13 1.27 -21.58
C GLY A 18 -55.01 2.29 -21.42
N SER A 19 -55.35 3.47 -20.91
CA SER A 19 -54.35 4.45 -20.47
C SER A 19 -53.66 3.92 -19.22
N MET A 20 -52.38 3.57 -19.33
CA MET A 20 -51.52 3.45 -18.15
C MET A 20 -51.56 4.78 -17.37
N PRO A 21 -51.68 4.76 -16.04
CA PRO A 21 -51.55 5.98 -15.24
C PRO A 21 -50.15 6.58 -15.46
N VAL A 22 -50.08 7.77 -16.05
CA VAL A 22 -48.84 8.52 -16.28
C VAL A 22 -48.47 9.44 -15.11
N THR A 23 -49.12 9.29 -13.96
CA THR A 23 -48.82 10.05 -12.74
C THR A 23 -48.62 9.09 -11.58
N GLY A 24 -47.42 8.51 -11.50
CA GLY A 24 -46.86 8.06 -10.24
C GLY A 24 -45.92 9.14 -9.73
N ASP A 25 -46.04 9.52 -8.47
CA ASP A 25 -45.06 10.38 -7.82
C ASP A 25 -43.68 9.73 -7.96
N VAL A 26 -42.82 10.35 -8.77
CA VAL A 26 -41.41 9.98 -8.84
C VAL A 26 -40.81 10.42 -7.51
N LYS A 27 -40.72 9.51 -6.55
CA LYS A 27 -39.78 9.70 -5.45
C LYS A 27 -38.40 9.74 -6.07
N ALA A 28 -37.71 10.86 -5.93
CA ALA A 28 -36.28 10.90 -6.14
C ALA A 28 -35.67 9.85 -5.21
N VAL A 29 -35.28 8.73 -5.80
CA VAL A 29 -34.27 7.88 -5.20
C VAL A 29 -32.96 8.59 -5.45
N ASP A 30 -32.14 8.75 -4.41
CA ASP A 30 -30.77 9.18 -4.61
C ASP A 30 -30.16 8.27 -5.67
N ALA A 31 -29.71 8.85 -6.78
CA ALA A 31 -28.95 8.11 -7.75
C ALA A 31 -27.76 7.53 -7.00
N SER A 32 -27.64 6.20 -6.98
CA SER A 32 -26.46 5.52 -6.46
C SER A 32 -25.24 6.20 -7.06
N GLN A 33 -24.32 6.68 -6.23
CA GLN A 33 -23.12 7.33 -6.73
C GLN A 33 -22.45 6.40 -7.76
N PRO A 34 -22.03 6.91 -8.92
CA PRO A 34 -21.30 6.10 -9.90
C PRO A 34 -19.99 5.63 -9.26
N GLY A 35 -19.96 4.37 -8.82
CA GLY A 35 -18.81 3.79 -8.10
C GLY A 35 -19.15 2.51 -7.33
N ASP A 36 -20.41 2.30 -6.96
CA ASP A 36 -20.81 1.26 -5.99
C ASP A 36 -21.51 0.02 -6.60
N SER A 37 -21.25 -0.30 -7.87
CA SER A 37 -21.69 -1.56 -8.48
C SER A 37 -20.81 -2.72 -8.03
N GLN A 38 -20.71 -2.96 -6.72
CA GLN A 38 -19.95 -4.08 -6.18
C GLN A 38 -20.84 -5.33 -6.09
N VAL A 39 -20.26 -6.49 -6.41
CA VAL A 39 -20.92 -7.77 -6.25
C VAL A 39 -21.06 -8.06 -4.76
N GLN A 40 -22.26 -7.88 -4.24
CA GLN A 40 -22.58 -8.20 -2.85
C GLN A 40 -22.84 -9.69 -2.70
N VAL A 41 -22.04 -10.35 -1.86
CA VAL A 41 -22.25 -11.76 -1.53
C VAL A 41 -23.18 -11.85 -0.33
N TYR A 42 -24.32 -12.49 -0.55
CA TYR A 42 -25.27 -12.77 0.52
C TYR A 42 -24.98 -14.17 1.08
N ALA A 43 -24.78 -14.25 2.38
CA ALA A 43 -24.69 -15.54 3.05
C ALA A 43 -26.04 -16.26 3.00
N VAL A 44 -26.01 -17.56 2.75
CA VAL A 44 -27.16 -18.44 2.82
C VAL A 44 -27.13 -19.17 4.16
N GLU A 45 -28.29 -19.44 4.74
CA GLU A 45 -28.38 -20.21 5.99
C GLU A 45 -28.07 -21.70 5.74
N PRO A 46 -27.55 -22.43 6.73
CA PRO A 46 -27.40 -23.88 6.62
C PRO A 46 -28.76 -24.52 6.32
N ARG A 47 -28.80 -25.39 5.31
CA ARG A 47 -30.02 -26.13 4.97
C ARG A 47 -30.36 -27.10 6.10
N GLU A 48 -31.65 -27.30 6.30
CA GLU A 48 -32.14 -28.29 7.26
C GLU A 48 -31.57 -29.67 6.91
N GLY A 49 -30.97 -30.34 7.90
CA GLY A 49 -30.36 -31.66 7.70
C GLY A 49 -29.13 -31.70 6.80
N ALA A 50 -28.46 -30.56 6.53
CA ALA A 50 -27.24 -30.50 5.74
C ALA A 50 -26.15 -31.45 6.25
N ALA A 51 -25.42 -32.06 5.31
CA ALA A 51 -24.30 -32.93 5.64
C ALA A 51 -23.13 -32.13 6.27
N PRO A 52 -22.24 -32.77 7.06
CA PRO A 52 -21.12 -32.07 7.69
C PRO A 52 -20.24 -31.29 6.71
N SER A 53 -20.00 -31.84 5.51
CA SER A 53 -19.23 -31.17 4.47
C SER A 53 -19.93 -29.92 3.95
N GLU A 54 -21.26 -29.94 3.81
CA GLU A 54 -22.04 -28.78 3.37
C GLU A 54 -22.07 -27.68 4.44
N ILE A 55 -22.01 -28.05 5.73
CA ILE A 55 -21.85 -27.09 6.83
C ILE A 55 -20.48 -26.40 6.75
N VAL A 56 -19.41 -27.15 6.50
CA VAL A 56 -18.06 -26.57 6.34
C VAL A 56 -18.01 -25.66 5.11
N ASP A 57 -18.50 -26.13 3.95
CA ASP A 57 -18.45 -25.37 2.70
C ASP A 57 -19.28 -24.08 2.82
N GLY A 58 -20.50 -24.16 3.35
CA GLY A 58 -21.35 -23.00 3.58
C GLY A 58 -20.80 -22.02 4.63
N PHE A 59 -20.12 -22.51 5.68
CA PHE A 59 -19.43 -21.67 6.64
C PHE A 59 -18.34 -20.82 5.97
N LEU A 60 -17.47 -21.45 5.17
CA LEU A 60 -16.39 -20.78 4.45
C LEU A 60 -16.92 -19.78 3.42
N GLU A 61 -17.96 -20.14 2.66
CA GLU A 61 -18.60 -19.22 1.71
C GLU A 61 -19.21 -18.01 2.42
N SER A 62 -19.89 -18.24 3.56
CA SER A 62 -20.56 -17.18 4.30
C SER A 62 -19.60 -16.16 4.94
N MET A 63 -18.34 -16.53 5.18
CA MET A 63 -17.29 -15.60 5.67
C MET A 63 -17.05 -14.42 4.73
N THR A 64 -17.39 -14.57 3.45
CA THR A 64 -17.22 -13.52 2.44
C THR A 64 -18.38 -12.52 2.40
N SER A 65 -19.41 -12.72 3.23
CA SER A 65 -20.63 -11.90 3.22
C SER A 65 -20.51 -10.61 4.03
N ASP A 66 -21.43 -9.68 3.76
CA ASP A 66 -21.58 -8.40 4.47
C ASP A 66 -22.67 -8.43 5.56
N ASP A 67 -23.15 -9.62 5.96
CA ASP A 67 -24.24 -9.74 6.95
C ASP A 67 -23.82 -9.15 8.30
N PRO A 68 -24.61 -8.21 8.87
CA PRO A 68 -24.35 -7.66 10.19
C PRO A 68 -23.98 -8.72 11.24
N ASP A 69 -22.92 -8.46 11.99
CA ASP A 69 -22.33 -9.31 13.02
C ASP A 69 -22.00 -10.75 12.59
N PHE A 70 -21.91 -11.00 11.27
CA PHE A 70 -21.80 -12.32 10.69
C PHE A 70 -22.90 -13.28 11.19
N ARG A 71 -24.12 -12.78 11.42
CA ARG A 71 -25.21 -13.58 12.04
C ARG A 71 -25.48 -14.87 11.29
N THR A 72 -25.48 -14.86 9.97
CA THR A 72 -25.72 -16.02 9.12
C THR A 72 -24.56 -17.00 9.18
N THR A 73 -23.32 -16.52 9.12
CA THR A 73 -22.12 -17.35 9.33
C THR A 73 -22.14 -18.02 10.70
N ARG A 74 -22.55 -17.29 11.75
CA ARG A 74 -22.69 -17.84 13.11
C ARG A 74 -23.74 -18.95 13.20
N LYS A 75 -24.68 -19.08 12.25
CA LYS A 75 -25.65 -20.20 12.22
C LYS A 75 -25.00 -21.54 11.87
N TYR A 76 -23.83 -21.54 11.23
CA TYR A 76 -23.06 -22.76 10.98
C TYR A 76 -22.29 -23.26 12.21
N LEU A 77 -22.12 -22.40 13.22
CA LEU A 77 -21.40 -22.70 14.46
C LEU A 77 -22.35 -23.25 15.53
N SER A 78 -21.81 -24.01 16.49
CA SER A 78 -22.55 -24.43 17.68
C SER A 78 -22.92 -23.22 18.54
N ARG A 79 -23.93 -23.34 19.41
CA ARG A 79 -24.33 -22.22 20.29
C ARG A 79 -23.20 -21.69 21.17
N ALA A 80 -22.24 -22.54 21.53
CA ALA A 80 -21.05 -22.14 22.29
C ALA A 80 -20.05 -21.40 21.38
N ALA A 81 -19.65 -22.02 20.27
CA ALA A 81 -18.68 -21.44 19.33
C ALA A 81 -19.18 -20.13 18.72
N ALA A 82 -20.47 -20.02 18.40
CA ALA A 82 -21.09 -18.81 17.87
C ALA A 82 -20.96 -17.59 18.80
N LYS A 83 -20.80 -17.80 20.11
CA LYS A 83 -20.63 -16.71 21.09
C LYS A 83 -19.17 -16.30 21.28
N THR A 84 -18.24 -17.22 21.11
CA THR A 84 -16.81 -16.99 21.36
C THR A 84 -16.04 -16.67 20.10
N TRP A 85 -16.54 -17.04 18.91
CA TRP A 85 -15.86 -16.81 17.65
C TRP A 85 -15.72 -15.32 17.33
N GLN A 86 -14.48 -14.90 17.12
CA GLN A 86 -14.06 -13.53 16.88
C GLN A 86 -13.57 -13.35 15.43
N PRO A 87 -14.44 -12.94 14.49
CA PRO A 87 -14.03 -12.71 13.10
C PRO A 87 -13.04 -11.55 12.93
N SER A 88 -12.96 -10.64 13.89
CA SER A 88 -12.08 -9.47 13.86
C SER A 88 -10.68 -9.70 14.43
N GLU A 89 -10.35 -10.91 14.89
CA GLU A 89 -9.02 -11.20 15.48
C GLU A 89 -7.89 -11.12 14.43
N GLY A 90 -8.20 -11.43 13.17
CA GLY A 90 -7.25 -11.35 12.06
C GLY A 90 -7.82 -11.96 10.78
N THR A 91 -7.03 -11.92 9.71
CA THR A 91 -7.39 -12.57 8.44
C THR A 91 -6.20 -13.32 7.87
N THR A 92 -6.38 -14.61 7.60
CA THR A 92 -5.43 -15.43 6.85
C THR A 92 -5.78 -15.37 5.36
N VAL A 93 -4.80 -15.01 4.53
CA VAL A 93 -4.98 -14.96 3.07
C VAL A 93 -4.27 -16.15 2.43
N LEU A 94 -5.05 -16.95 1.73
CA LEU A 94 -4.60 -18.09 0.97
C LEU A 94 -4.51 -17.74 -0.53
N ALA A 95 -3.58 -18.37 -1.26
CA ALA A 95 -3.44 -18.17 -2.72
C ALA A 95 -4.75 -18.45 -3.46
N GLN A 96 -5.47 -19.48 -3.02
CA GLN A 96 -6.78 -19.89 -3.50
C GLN A 96 -7.73 -20.12 -2.32
N ALA A 97 -9.02 -20.35 -2.59
CA ALA A 97 -9.96 -20.73 -1.55
C ALA A 97 -9.47 -21.99 -0.79
N PRO A 98 -9.72 -22.07 0.53
CA PRO A 98 -9.28 -23.22 1.32
C PRO A 98 -9.91 -24.52 0.81
N ASN A 99 -9.10 -25.56 0.70
CA ASN A 99 -9.57 -26.92 0.42
C ASN A 99 -9.86 -27.63 1.74
N ARG A 100 -11.01 -28.31 1.87
CA ARG A 100 -11.22 -29.23 3.00
C ARG A 100 -10.77 -30.64 2.63
N SER A 101 -10.10 -31.29 3.57
CA SER A 101 -9.79 -32.72 3.53
C SER A 101 -10.43 -33.41 4.74
N GLY A 102 -10.91 -34.63 4.54
CA GLY A 102 -11.59 -35.39 5.58
C GLY A 102 -12.92 -36.01 5.14
N PRO A 103 -13.67 -36.59 6.08
CA PRO A 103 -13.48 -36.46 7.53
C PRO A 103 -12.19 -37.10 8.06
N LEU A 104 -11.49 -36.42 8.99
CA LEU A 104 -10.38 -36.98 9.77
C LEU A 104 -10.97 -37.99 10.76
N LEU A 105 -10.52 -39.23 10.72
CA LEU A 105 -11.12 -40.33 11.49
C LEU A 105 -10.25 -40.81 12.62
N HIS A 106 -10.82 -40.87 13.83
CA HIS A 106 -10.62 -41.96 14.78
C HIS A 106 -12.02 -42.34 15.31
N ASP A 107 -12.37 -43.64 15.24
CA ASP A 107 -13.68 -44.26 15.54
C ASP A 107 -14.85 -44.05 14.56
N GLU A 108 -15.20 -45.12 13.84
CA GLU A 108 -16.42 -45.23 13.01
C GLU A 108 -17.69 -45.03 13.85
N GLU A 109 -17.68 -45.40 15.14
CA GLU A 109 -18.83 -45.28 16.06
C GLU A 109 -19.13 -43.83 16.47
N ARG A 110 -18.13 -42.93 16.46
CA ARG A 110 -18.31 -41.51 16.83
C ARG A 110 -18.76 -40.63 15.66
N ARG A 111 -18.63 -41.10 14.40
CA ARG A 111 -19.04 -40.36 13.19
C ARG A 111 -20.51 -39.95 13.16
N ASP A 112 -21.37 -40.66 13.89
CA ASP A 112 -22.79 -40.32 13.96
C ASP A 112 -23.05 -39.07 14.81
N ALA A 113 -22.14 -38.70 15.71
CA ALA A 113 -22.29 -37.60 16.66
C ALA A 113 -21.28 -36.46 16.46
N GLU A 114 -20.07 -36.77 15.99
CA GLU A 114 -18.98 -35.80 15.79
C GLU A 114 -18.11 -36.15 14.57
N THR A 115 -17.47 -35.15 13.98
CA THR A 115 -16.54 -35.33 12.87
C THR A 115 -15.57 -34.16 12.77
N SER A 116 -14.41 -34.35 12.14
CA SER A 116 -13.43 -33.29 11.90
C SER A 116 -13.05 -33.15 10.43
N TYR A 117 -12.75 -31.93 10.00
CA TYR A 117 -12.19 -31.62 8.67
C TYR A 117 -10.92 -30.80 8.83
N THR A 118 -9.92 -31.05 7.99
CA THR A 118 -8.74 -30.18 7.89
C THR A 118 -8.92 -29.22 6.73
N LEU A 119 -8.92 -27.92 7.02
CA LEU A 119 -8.75 -26.86 6.04
C LEU A 119 -7.28 -26.76 5.65
N THR A 120 -7.03 -26.81 4.35
CA THR A 120 -5.70 -26.78 3.75
C THR A 120 -5.62 -25.72 2.67
N GLY A 121 -4.42 -25.21 2.42
CA GLY A 121 -4.18 -24.26 1.35
C GLY A 121 -2.76 -23.72 1.41
N GLU A 122 -2.45 -22.81 0.51
CA GLU A 122 -1.16 -22.12 0.49
C GLU A 122 -1.35 -20.72 1.07
N LYS A 123 -0.80 -20.45 2.24
CA LYS A 123 -0.85 -19.14 2.89
C LYS A 123 0.16 -18.20 2.24
N VAL A 124 -0.32 -17.05 1.82
CA VAL A 124 0.48 -16.02 1.12
C VAL A 124 0.53 -14.70 1.88
N ALA A 125 -0.39 -14.48 2.83
CA ALA A 125 -0.31 -13.33 3.73
C ALA A 125 -1.12 -13.54 5.03
N ALA A 126 -0.87 -12.67 5.99
CA ALA A 126 -1.66 -12.53 7.20
C ALA A 126 -1.96 -11.06 7.47
N ILE A 127 -3.14 -10.80 8.05
CA ILE A 127 -3.54 -9.48 8.53
C ILE A 127 -3.79 -9.62 10.03
N ASP A 128 -3.13 -8.76 10.81
CA ASP A 128 -3.25 -8.74 12.26
C ASP A 128 -4.42 -7.86 12.76
N ASP A 129 -4.56 -7.79 14.08
CA ASP A 129 -5.57 -7.00 14.78
C ASP A 129 -5.42 -5.48 14.57
N GLN A 130 -4.24 -5.01 14.15
CA GLN A 130 -4.00 -3.61 13.76
C GLN A 130 -4.29 -3.36 12.27
N SER A 131 -4.86 -4.36 11.58
CA SER A 131 -5.08 -4.35 10.14
C SER A 131 -3.79 -4.25 9.31
N SER A 132 -2.63 -4.58 9.90
CA SER A 132 -1.34 -4.58 9.21
C SER A 132 -1.23 -5.81 8.32
N TYR A 133 -0.89 -5.61 7.06
CA TYR A 133 -0.65 -6.71 6.12
C TYR A 133 0.79 -7.18 6.20
N GLN A 134 0.97 -8.49 6.33
CA GLN A 134 2.26 -9.14 6.26
C GLN A 134 2.28 -10.10 5.06
N PRO A 135 3.03 -9.79 3.99
CA PRO A 135 3.27 -10.73 2.91
C PRO A 135 4.14 -11.89 3.42
N LEU A 136 3.86 -13.10 2.94
CA LEU A 136 4.61 -14.30 3.27
C LEU A 136 5.05 -14.99 1.98
N ALA A 137 6.24 -15.58 1.99
CA ALA A 137 6.54 -16.61 1.01
C ALA A 137 5.48 -17.72 1.13
N PRO A 138 5.01 -18.28 0.00
CA PRO A 138 4.03 -19.37 0.02
C PRO A 138 4.40 -20.45 1.03
N THR A 139 3.50 -20.72 1.98
CA THR A 139 3.69 -21.74 3.03
C THR A 139 2.41 -22.53 3.24
N ASP A 140 2.54 -23.78 3.67
CA ASP A 140 1.38 -24.62 3.93
C ASP A 140 0.50 -24.05 5.06
N TYR A 141 -0.80 -24.02 4.81
CA TYR A 141 -1.84 -23.77 5.80
C TYR A 141 -2.54 -25.08 6.12
N SER A 142 -2.72 -25.36 7.41
CA SER A 142 -3.47 -26.51 7.91
C SER A 142 -4.15 -26.17 9.23
N GLN A 143 -5.49 -26.21 9.27
CA GLN A 143 -6.28 -25.99 10.49
C GLN A 143 -7.43 -26.98 10.58
N VAL A 144 -7.77 -27.43 11.78
CA VAL A 144 -8.85 -28.40 11.99
C VAL A 144 -10.14 -27.67 12.38
N LEU A 145 -11.24 -28.05 11.74
CA LEU A 145 -12.60 -27.78 12.18
C LEU A 145 -13.19 -29.03 12.81
N HIS A 146 -13.75 -28.91 14.01
CA HIS A 146 -14.52 -29.97 14.66
C HIS A 146 -16.01 -29.63 14.55
N LEU A 147 -16.82 -30.66 14.28
CA LEU A 147 -18.25 -30.57 14.18
C LEU A 147 -18.91 -31.57 15.12
N VAL A 148 -20.02 -31.16 15.70
CA VAL A 148 -20.89 -31.97 16.55
C VAL A 148 -22.33 -31.87 16.08
N ARG A 149 -23.15 -32.87 16.40
CA ARG A 149 -24.60 -32.74 16.33
C ARG A 149 -25.11 -31.96 17.53
N GLU A 150 -25.75 -30.83 17.27
CA GLU A 150 -26.39 -30.00 18.29
C GLU A 150 -27.91 -29.96 18.06
N GLU A 151 -28.68 -29.99 19.14
CA GLU A 151 -30.13 -29.79 19.07
C GLU A 151 -30.44 -28.33 18.68
N VAL A 152 -31.22 -28.17 17.61
CA VAL A 152 -31.70 -26.88 17.09
C VAL A 152 -33.16 -26.65 17.49
N ALA A 153 -33.71 -25.48 17.13
CA ALA A 153 -35.14 -25.23 17.29
C ALA A 153 -35.95 -26.36 16.63
N ASP A 154 -37.05 -26.79 17.27
CA ASP A 154 -37.92 -27.91 16.86
C ASP A 154 -37.44 -29.33 17.25
N GLY A 155 -36.43 -29.45 18.12
CA GLY A 155 -36.03 -30.74 18.72
C GLY A 155 -35.29 -31.67 17.76
N LYS A 156 -34.86 -31.15 16.60
CA LYS A 156 -34.02 -31.86 15.63
C LYS A 156 -32.55 -31.66 15.98
N THR A 157 -31.71 -32.63 15.64
CA THR A 157 -30.25 -32.51 15.78
C THR A 157 -29.60 -32.24 14.43
N GLU A 158 -28.84 -31.16 14.34
CA GLU A 158 -28.14 -30.76 13.13
C GLU A 158 -26.64 -30.63 13.36
N TRP A 159 -25.86 -30.76 12.29
CA TRP A 159 -24.41 -30.56 12.33
C TRP A 159 -24.06 -29.10 12.53
N ARG A 160 -23.13 -28.82 13.45
CA ARG A 160 -22.60 -27.49 13.76
C ARG A 160 -21.11 -27.56 14.06
N ILE A 161 -20.36 -26.52 13.69
CA ILE A 161 -18.93 -26.41 13.98
C ILE A 161 -18.75 -25.91 15.41
N ASP A 162 -18.13 -26.69 16.29
CA ASP A 162 -17.88 -26.33 17.68
C ASP A 162 -16.42 -25.95 17.97
N ILE A 163 -15.46 -26.40 17.16
CA ILE A 163 -14.08 -25.93 17.20
C ILE A 163 -13.75 -25.27 15.87
N VAL A 164 -13.43 -23.97 15.93
CA VAL A 164 -13.12 -23.13 14.78
C VAL A 164 -11.99 -22.16 15.15
N PRO A 165 -10.99 -21.95 14.30
CA PRO A 165 -10.01 -20.88 14.49
C PRO A 165 -10.69 -19.51 14.48
N ASP A 166 -10.26 -18.62 15.36
CA ASP A 166 -10.67 -17.22 15.31
C ASP A 166 -10.11 -16.51 14.07
N GLY A 167 -10.73 -15.39 13.71
CA GLY A 167 -10.46 -14.66 12.48
C GLY A 167 -11.15 -15.24 11.22
N LEU A 168 -10.76 -14.68 10.08
CA LEU A 168 -11.26 -15.07 8.75
C LEU A 168 -10.18 -15.81 7.94
N VAL A 169 -10.60 -16.74 7.09
CA VAL A 169 -9.72 -17.42 6.14
C VAL A 169 -10.27 -17.17 4.74
N LEU A 170 -9.55 -16.37 3.95
CA LEU A 170 -10.02 -15.90 2.65
C LEU A 170 -9.04 -16.28 1.55
N GLY A 171 -9.57 -16.66 0.38
CA GLY A 171 -8.76 -16.72 -0.84
C GLY A 171 -8.35 -15.31 -1.27
N GLN A 172 -7.20 -15.18 -1.94
CA GLN A 172 -6.63 -13.88 -2.33
C GLN A 172 -7.60 -13.04 -3.17
N SER A 173 -8.38 -13.69 -4.05
CA SER A 173 -9.40 -13.03 -4.87
C SER A 173 -10.53 -12.41 -4.02
N ASP A 174 -11.01 -13.13 -3.00
CA ASP A 174 -12.03 -12.61 -2.10
C ASP A 174 -11.47 -11.52 -1.19
N PHE A 175 -10.25 -11.69 -0.69
CA PHE A 175 -9.56 -10.67 0.10
C PHE A 175 -9.44 -9.35 -0.67
N LYS A 176 -8.99 -9.39 -1.95
CA LYS A 176 -8.88 -8.20 -2.80
C LYS A 176 -10.23 -7.56 -3.13
N ARG A 177 -11.33 -8.31 -3.09
CA ARG A 177 -12.69 -7.79 -3.29
C ARG A 177 -13.22 -7.12 -2.01
N LEU A 178 -13.02 -7.77 -0.86
CA LEU A 178 -13.62 -7.38 0.42
C LEU A 178 -12.81 -6.33 1.17
N TYR A 179 -11.50 -6.26 0.93
CA TYR A 179 -10.60 -5.35 1.61
C TYR A 179 -9.86 -4.45 0.63
N ARG A 180 -9.52 -3.26 1.12
CA ARG A 180 -8.67 -2.32 0.39
C ARG A 180 -7.57 -1.79 1.30
N SER A 181 -6.39 -1.62 0.71
CA SER A 181 -5.29 -0.93 1.35
C SER A 181 -5.60 0.55 1.47
N VAL A 182 -5.32 1.13 2.63
CA VAL A 182 -5.42 2.57 2.94
C VAL A 182 -4.20 3.00 3.72
N ASN A 183 -3.74 4.23 3.51
CA ASN A 183 -2.58 4.77 4.21
C ASN A 183 -3.02 5.60 5.42
N LYS A 184 -2.65 5.18 6.63
CA LYS A 184 -2.72 6.06 7.81
C LYS A 184 -1.48 6.94 7.82
N TYR A 185 -1.61 8.22 8.15
CA TYR A 185 -0.46 9.13 8.17
C TYR A 185 -0.06 9.56 9.57
N TYR A 186 1.24 9.45 9.86
CA TYR A 186 1.88 9.84 11.12
C TYR A 186 3.11 10.70 10.86
N PHE A 187 3.60 11.43 11.87
CA PHE A 187 4.76 12.29 11.67
C PHE A 187 6.07 11.54 11.93
N ALA A 188 7.04 11.68 11.03
CA ALA A 188 8.39 11.15 11.23
C ALA A 188 9.01 11.76 12.51
N THR A 189 9.62 10.91 13.32
CA THR A 189 10.33 11.32 14.56
C THR A 189 11.77 11.73 14.27
N GLY A 190 12.39 12.45 15.20
CA GLY A 190 13.83 12.74 15.14
C GLY A 190 14.28 13.67 14.01
N ARG A 191 13.37 14.40 13.35
CA ARG A 191 13.72 15.45 12.37
C ARG A 191 14.25 16.69 13.11
N THR A 192 15.44 17.15 12.71
CA THR A 192 16.16 18.28 13.33
C THR A 192 16.01 19.59 12.56
N ASP A 193 15.56 19.51 11.31
CA ASP A 193 15.32 20.64 10.40
C ASP A 193 14.05 21.46 10.74
N GLY A 194 13.28 21.02 11.73
CA GLY A 194 12.03 21.64 12.13
C GLY A 194 10.88 21.48 11.12
N ARG A 195 11.07 20.68 10.06
CA ARG A 195 10.05 20.43 9.03
C ARG A 195 9.35 19.09 9.32
N PRO A 196 8.10 19.10 9.79
CA PRO A 196 7.34 17.88 10.00
C PRO A 196 7.03 17.19 8.66
N ALA A 197 7.34 15.91 8.54
CA ALA A 197 7.02 15.09 7.36
C ALA A 197 6.07 13.96 7.75
N LEU A 198 5.02 13.76 6.96
CA LEU A 198 4.06 12.67 7.15
C LEU A 198 4.51 11.40 6.43
N VAL A 199 4.45 10.30 7.17
CA VAL A 199 4.81 8.94 6.76
C VAL A 199 3.54 8.13 6.59
N ALA A 200 3.43 7.43 5.47
CA ALA A 200 2.33 6.50 5.22
C ALA A 200 2.56 5.17 5.95
N ASP A 201 1.53 4.70 6.62
CA ASP A 201 1.41 3.43 7.33
C ASP A 201 0.23 2.65 6.73
N PRO A 202 0.48 1.86 5.66
CA PRO A 202 -0.58 1.13 4.97
C PRO A 202 -1.20 0.06 5.88
N VAL A 203 -2.52 -0.04 5.83
CA VAL A 203 -3.34 -1.06 6.50
C VAL A 203 -4.50 -1.47 5.60
N TYR A 204 -5.08 -2.64 5.84
CA TYR A 204 -6.25 -3.12 5.12
C TYR A 204 -7.53 -2.91 5.89
N VAL A 205 -8.41 -2.05 5.36
CA VAL A 205 -9.76 -1.86 5.88
C VAL A 205 -10.77 -2.55 4.98
N ARG A 206 -11.92 -2.91 5.56
CA ARG A 206 -12.97 -3.56 4.80
C ARG A 206 -13.67 -2.54 3.90
N THR A 207 -13.87 -2.91 2.65
CA THR A 207 -14.59 -2.10 1.67
C THR A 207 -16.07 -2.06 2.03
N GLY A 208 -16.69 -0.89 1.89
CA GLY A 208 -18.11 -0.68 2.20
C GLY A 208 -18.36 -0.55 3.69
N THR A 209 -19.23 -1.42 4.22
CA THR A 209 -19.59 -1.43 5.64
C THR A 209 -18.98 -2.63 6.34
N ASP A 210 -18.29 -2.40 7.45
CA ASP A 210 -17.77 -3.49 8.27
C ASP A 210 -18.92 -4.28 8.95
N PRO A 211 -18.97 -5.63 8.83
CA PRO A 211 -20.02 -6.45 9.41
C PRO A 211 -20.17 -6.28 10.93
N VAL A 212 -19.06 -6.12 11.65
CA VAL A 212 -19.02 -6.09 13.12
C VAL A 212 -19.27 -4.68 13.64
N THR A 213 -18.49 -3.71 13.19
CA THR A 213 -18.53 -2.33 13.72
C THR A 213 -19.55 -1.44 13.03
N ARG A 214 -20.12 -1.90 11.91
CA ARG A 214 -21.08 -1.14 11.09
C ARG A 214 -20.53 0.16 10.53
N MET A 215 -19.21 0.33 10.55
CA MET A 215 -18.55 1.55 10.12
C MET A 215 -18.31 1.56 8.61
N SER A 216 -18.54 2.70 7.97
CA SER A 216 -18.09 2.93 6.59
C SER A 216 -16.57 2.86 6.48
N THR A 217 -16.03 2.53 5.31
CA THR A 217 -14.58 2.50 5.04
C THR A 217 -13.84 3.74 5.56
N ALA A 218 -14.39 4.94 5.32
CA ALA A 218 -13.81 6.20 5.80
C ALA A 218 -13.75 6.27 7.33
N THR A 219 -14.83 5.84 7.99
CA THR A 219 -14.91 5.81 9.45
C THR A 219 -13.96 4.78 10.06
N GLN A 220 -13.87 3.58 9.46
CA GLN A 220 -12.89 2.55 9.85
C GLN A 220 -11.48 3.11 9.76
N THR A 221 -11.15 3.79 8.65
CA THR A 221 -9.82 4.34 8.41
C THR A 221 -9.45 5.41 9.45
N VAL A 222 -10.36 6.34 9.76
CA VAL A 222 -10.13 7.33 10.83
C VAL A 222 -10.03 6.66 12.20
N ARG A 223 -10.84 5.63 12.48
CA ARG A 223 -10.75 4.87 13.73
C ARG A 223 -9.35 4.23 13.88
N THR A 224 -8.86 3.55 12.86
CA THR A 224 -7.54 2.90 12.89
C THR A 224 -6.40 3.92 12.96
N LEU A 225 -6.56 5.12 12.38
CA LEU A 225 -5.62 6.25 12.57
C LEU A 225 -5.54 6.68 14.05
N LEU A 226 -6.68 6.73 14.74
CA LEU A 226 -6.75 7.13 16.15
C LEU A 226 -6.24 6.03 17.10
N GLU A 227 -6.34 4.76 16.70
CA GLU A 227 -5.77 3.60 17.42
C GLU A 227 -4.24 3.61 17.38
N GLY A 228 -3.63 4.20 16.35
CA GLY A 228 -2.20 4.47 16.26
C GLY A 228 -1.46 3.69 15.15
N PRO A 229 -0.15 3.92 15.03
CA PRO A 229 0.67 3.30 13.99
C PRO A 229 0.79 1.79 14.19
N THR A 230 1.05 1.07 13.10
CA THR A 230 1.39 -0.36 13.15
C THR A 230 2.61 -0.61 14.03
N ASN A 231 2.70 -1.81 14.60
CA ASN A 231 3.80 -2.22 15.45
C ASN A 231 5.17 -2.00 14.79
N TRP A 232 5.23 -2.18 13.46
CA TRP A 232 6.44 -1.95 12.67
C TRP A 232 6.79 -0.48 12.53
N LEU A 233 5.85 0.42 12.23
CA LEU A 233 6.22 1.81 11.98
C LEU A 233 6.39 2.63 13.27
N ARG A 234 5.71 2.21 14.35
CA ARG A 234 5.66 2.91 15.65
C ARG A 234 7.00 3.43 16.20
N PRO A 235 8.15 2.73 16.08
CA PRO A 235 9.42 3.24 16.63
C PRO A 235 9.94 4.53 15.98
N VAL A 236 9.48 4.86 14.77
CA VAL A 236 9.99 6.01 13.99
C VAL A 236 8.94 7.06 13.66
N VAL A 237 7.69 6.89 14.11
CA VAL A 237 6.61 7.86 13.89
C VAL A 237 5.83 8.20 15.15
N ASP A 238 5.28 9.41 15.17
CA ASP A 238 4.43 9.93 16.24
C ASP A 238 3.02 10.25 15.73
N SER A 239 2.02 9.92 16.55
CA SER A 239 0.69 10.50 16.45
C SER A 239 0.64 11.83 17.22
N ARG A 240 -0.03 12.84 16.64
CA ARG A 240 -0.26 14.13 17.32
C ARG A 240 -1.57 14.17 18.08
N PHE A 241 -2.36 13.11 18.01
CA PHE A 241 -3.54 12.92 18.85
C PHE A 241 -3.12 12.64 20.30
N PRO A 242 -3.71 13.32 21.30
CA PRO A 242 -3.55 12.94 22.69
C PRO A 242 -3.93 11.47 22.93
N THR A 243 -3.23 10.80 23.84
CA THR A 243 -3.53 9.40 24.19
C THR A 243 -4.98 9.24 24.63
N GLY A 244 -5.67 8.25 24.05
CA GLY A 244 -7.09 7.96 24.30
C GLY A 244 -8.07 8.81 23.51
N THR A 245 -7.61 9.67 22.59
CA THR A 245 -8.49 10.29 21.60
C THR A 245 -9.11 9.21 20.71
N ALA A 246 -10.43 9.26 20.57
CA ALA A 246 -11.22 8.35 19.75
C ALA A 246 -12.39 9.11 19.11
N LEU A 247 -13.02 8.52 18.10
CA LEU A 247 -14.29 9.00 17.58
C LEU A 247 -15.35 9.04 18.69
N ARG A 248 -16.27 10.00 18.62
CA ARG A 248 -17.42 10.05 19.53
C ARG A 248 -18.27 8.78 19.39
N LYS A 249 -18.87 8.31 20.48
CA LYS A 249 -19.76 7.14 20.46
C LYS A 249 -20.90 7.34 19.45
N GLY A 250 -21.19 6.30 18.66
CA GLY A 250 -22.26 6.28 17.67
C GLY A 250 -21.87 6.78 16.28
N VAL A 251 -20.63 7.24 16.08
CA VAL A 251 -20.12 7.62 14.75
C VAL A 251 -19.85 6.36 13.94
N VAL A 252 -20.68 6.11 12.93
CA VAL A 252 -20.57 4.96 12.02
C VAL A 252 -20.30 5.36 10.56
N ALA A 253 -20.53 6.63 10.23
CA ALA A 253 -20.29 7.18 8.91
C ALA A 253 -19.64 8.56 9.01
N LEU A 254 -18.54 8.74 8.28
CA LEU A 254 -17.86 9.99 8.02
C LEU A 254 -17.92 10.24 6.51
N ALA A 255 -18.43 11.40 6.12
CA ALA A 255 -18.49 11.86 4.75
C ALA A 255 -18.29 13.37 4.72
N PRO A 256 -17.62 13.92 3.69
CA PRO A 256 -17.55 15.36 3.52
C PRO A 256 -18.95 15.93 3.24
N ASP A 257 -19.17 17.17 3.63
CA ASP A 257 -20.37 17.92 3.24
C ASP A 257 -20.28 18.45 1.79
N ASP A 258 -21.31 19.17 1.34
CA ASP A 258 -21.40 19.75 0.00
C ASP A 258 -20.29 20.77 -0.31
N GLN A 259 -19.54 21.20 0.70
CA GLN A 259 -18.38 22.10 0.56
C GLN A 259 -17.05 21.35 0.66
N ASN A 260 -17.06 20.02 0.52
CA ASN A 260 -15.89 19.15 0.66
C ASN A 260 -15.23 19.23 2.06
N VAL A 261 -15.99 19.66 3.09
CA VAL A 261 -15.50 19.73 4.47
C VAL A 261 -15.87 18.46 5.22
N LEU A 262 -14.87 17.74 5.70
CA LEU A 262 -15.06 16.58 6.55
C LEU A 262 -15.03 16.98 8.02
N LYS A 263 -16.17 16.84 8.70
CA LYS A 263 -16.27 17.03 10.16
C LYS A 263 -15.99 15.72 10.87
N VAL A 264 -15.03 15.74 11.79
CA VAL A 264 -14.62 14.57 12.57
C VAL A 264 -14.92 14.80 14.06
N PRO A 265 -16.03 14.25 14.57
CA PRO A 265 -16.38 14.33 15.98
C PRO A 265 -15.55 13.36 16.83
N LEU A 266 -14.71 13.94 17.69
CA LEU A 266 -13.84 13.24 18.63
C LEU A 266 -14.40 13.30 20.07
N ASN A 267 -13.85 12.46 20.94
CA ASN A 267 -14.11 12.51 22.38
C ASN A 267 -13.39 13.69 23.07
N ASP A 268 -13.65 13.86 24.37
CA ASP A 268 -13.10 14.93 25.22
C ASP A 268 -11.56 14.91 25.34
N LYS A 269 -10.89 13.80 25.02
CA LYS A 269 -9.43 13.71 25.09
C LYS A 269 -8.75 14.57 24.04
N ALA A 270 -9.41 14.80 22.89
CA ALA A 270 -8.92 15.70 21.86
C ALA A 270 -8.77 17.16 22.35
N ASP A 271 -9.56 17.59 23.35
CA ASP A 271 -9.52 18.94 23.90
C ASP A 271 -8.19 19.27 24.62
N LYS A 272 -7.32 18.28 24.85
CA LYS A 272 -5.98 18.46 25.42
C LYS A 272 -4.96 18.99 24.40
N ALA A 273 -5.27 18.93 23.11
CA ALA A 273 -4.37 19.38 22.06
C ALA A 273 -4.30 20.92 21.98
N GLY A 274 -3.09 21.47 21.94
CA GLY A 274 -2.88 22.88 21.61
C GLY A 274 -3.16 23.16 20.12
N ARG A 275 -3.25 24.45 19.73
CA ARG A 275 -3.58 24.86 18.36
C ARG A 275 -2.68 24.25 17.29
N ALA A 276 -1.36 24.25 17.52
CA ALA A 276 -0.39 23.68 16.58
C ALA A 276 -0.57 22.16 16.44
N ALA A 277 -0.71 21.45 17.56
CA ALA A 277 -0.97 20.01 17.57
C ALA A 277 -2.30 19.65 16.87
N CYS A 278 -3.36 20.45 17.08
CA CYS A 278 -4.64 20.26 16.40
C CYS A 278 -4.51 20.37 14.87
N ARG A 279 -3.76 21.35 14.36
CA ARG A 279 -3.51 21.45 12.91
C ARG A 279 -2.77 20.22 12.37
N MET A 280 -1.81 19.69 13.14
CA MET A 280 -1.13 18.45 12.77
C MET A 280 -2.06 17.23 12.83
N MET A 281 -2.96 17.15 13.82
CA MET A 281 -4.02 16.12 13.88
C MET A 281 -4.92 16.18 12.63
N ALA A 282 -5.36 17.38 12.23
CA ALA A 282 -6.19 17.57 11.04
C ALA A 282 -5.44 17.17 9.76
N ALA A 283 -4.13 17.45 9.69
CA ALA A 283 -3.29 17.00 8.58
C ALA A 283 -3.24 15.46 8.50
N GLN A 284 -3.04 14.77 9.62
CA GLN A 284 -3.03 13.30 9.64
C GLN A 284 -4.34 12.73 9.07
N VAL A 285 -5.50 13.28 9.45
CA VAL A 285 -6.81 12.83 8.94
C VAL A 285 -6.95 13.14 7.45
N LEU A 286 -6.60 14.36 7.03
CA LEU A 286 -6.77 14.80 5.64
C LEU A 286 -5.95 13.93 4.69
N PHE A 287 -4.67 13.70 4.99
CA PHE A 287 -3.82 12.82 4.19
C PHE A 287 -4.30 11.36 4.18
N THR A 288 -4.82 10.89 5.33
CA THR A 288 -5.35 9.52 5.45
C THR A 288 -6.58 9.27 4.58
N LEU A 289 -7.38 10.30 4.31
CA LEU A 289 -8.64 10.17 3.56
C LEU A 289 -8.56 10.65 2.11
N ARG A 290 -7.53 11.41 1.74
CA ARG A 290 -7.37 12.01 0.41
C ARG A 290 -7.53 11.01 -0.74
N ASP A 291 -7.00 9.80 -0.59
CA ASP A 291 -7.02 8.75 -1.63
C ASP A 291 -8.12 7.69 -1.40
N LEU A 292 -8.95 7.88 -0.36
CA LEU A 292 -9.93 6.89 0.07
C LEU A 292 -11.33 7.15 -0.49
N THR A 293 -11.78 8.40 -0.44
CA THR A 293 -13.17 8.78 -0.69
C THR A 293 -13.37 9.20 -2.15
N SER A 294 -14.46 8.75 -2.77
CA SER A 294 -14.87 9.20 -4.10
C SER A 294 -15.20 10.69 -4.14
N ALA A 295 -15.66 11.24 -3.00
CA ALA A 295 -15.80 12.67 -2.78
C ALA A 295 -14.46 13.26 -2.32
N ARG A 296 -14.04 14.36 -2.96
CA ARG A 296 -12.81 15.06 -2.59
C ARG A 296 -12.96 15.64 -1.18
N VAL A 297 -12.00 15.37 -0.30
CA VAL A 297 -11.91 16.08 0.99
C VAL A 297 -10.92 17.23 0.80
N GLU A 298 -11.43 18.46 0.80
CA GLU A 298 -10.60 19.66 0.64
C GLU A 298 -10.24 20.30 1.98
N GLN A 299 -11.04 20.04 3.02
CA GLN A 299 -10.80 20.52 4.37
C GLN A 299 -11.24 19.49 5.43
N VAL A 300 -10.46 19.37 6.51
CA VAL A 300 -10.85 18.62 7.70
C VAL A 300 -11.14 19.59 8.84
N GLU A 301 -12.29 19.43 9.49
CA GLU A 301 -12.66 20.11 10.73
C GLU A 301 -12.72 19.09 11.87
N LEU A 302 -11.92 19.32 12.93
CA LEU A 302 -11.91 18.46 14.12
C LEU A 302 -12.81 19.07 15.20
N GLU A 303 -13.72 18.28 15.73
CA GLU A 303 -14.62 18.67 16.83
C GLU A 303 -14.30 17.87 18.08
N GLY A 304 -14.14 18.55 19.22
CA GLY A 304 -13.86 17.95 20.52
C GLY A 304 -15.09 17.85 21.42
N GLY A 305 -14.87 17.81 22.72
CA GLY A 305 -15.94 17.80 23.74
C GLY A 305 -16.61 19.16 23.90
N LYS A 306 -15.90 20.25 23.57
CA LYS A 306 -16.34 21.64 23.74
C LYS A 306 -16.73 22.34 22.43
N GLY A 307 -16.81 21.61 21.32
CA GLY A 307 -17.08 22.14 19.98
C GLY A 307 -15.86 22.07 19.07
N ARG A 308 -15.81 22.94 18.05
CA ARG A 308 -14.74 22.97 17.05
C ARG A 308 -13.37 23.24 17.68
N LEU A 309 -12.38 22.39 17.37
CA LEU A 309 -10.99 22.52 17.82
C LEU A 309 -10.14 23.29 16.81
N CYS A 310 -10.20 22.87 15.54
CA CYS A 310 -9.49 23.50 14.43
C CYS A 310 -10.06 23.03 13.09
N ALA A 311 -9.67 23.70 12.01
CA ALA A 311 -9.77 23.17 10.65
C ALA A 311 -8.44 23.35 9.92
N LEU A 312 -8.23 22.53 8.89
CA LEU A 312 -7.08 22.58 8.01
C LEU A 312 -7.52 22.20 6.60
N ASP A 313 -7.18 23.04 5.62
CA ASP A 313 -7.39 22.76 4.20
C ASP A 313 -6.19 22.05 3.54
N ALA A 314 -6.37 21.58 2.30
CA ALA A 314 -5.36 20.85 1.55
C ALA A 314 -4.10 21.66 1.24
N ASP A 315 -4.21 22.96 0.98
CA ASP A 315 -3.07 23.83 0.67
C ASP A 315 -2.23 24.05 1.92
N GLU A 316 -2.88 24.31 3.05
CA GLU A 316 -2.23 24.41 4.35
C GLU A 316 -1.59 23.09 4.80
N ALA A 317 -2.14 21.95 4.35
CA ALA A 317 -1.64 20.63 4.68
C ALA A 317 -0.42 20.22 3.84
N ALA A 318 -0.27 20.76 2.62
CA ALA A 318 0.81 20.41 1.69
C ALA A 318 2.21 20.54 2.32
N LYS A 319 2.42 21.50 3.23
CA LYS A 319 3.68 21.68 3.98
C LYS A 319 4.07 20.52 4.91
N PHE A 320 3.14 19.61 5.20
CA PHE A 320 3.39 18.41 6.00
C PHE A 320 3.69 17.19 5.13
N SER A 321 3.63 17.35 3.80
CA SER A 321 3.97 16.28 2.88
C SER A 321 5.46 16.00 2.90
N ALA A 322 5.83 14.75 2.61
CA ALA A 322 7.23 14.33 2.58
C ALA A 322 7.89 14.55 1.20
N ASP A 323 7.07 14.81 0.17
CA ASP A 323 7.42 14.89 -1.25
C ASP A 323 7.62 16.32 -1.77
N SER A 324 7.54 17.34 -0.90
CA SER A 324 7.70 18.75 -1.29
C SER A 324 9.18 19.15 -1.34
N GLY A 325 9.96 18.50 -2.21
CA GLY A 325 11.41 18.69 -2.35
C GLY A 325 11.81 19.97 -3.08
N SER A 326 11.20 20.23 -4.25
CA SER A 326 11.48 21.39 -5.10
C SER A 326 10.23 22.28 -5.28
N ASP A 327 10.43 23.54 -5.70
CA ASP A 327 9.34 24.50 -5.96
C ASP A 327 8.55 24.18 -7.27
N GLY A 328 8.88 23.09 -7.96
CA GLY A 328 8.30 22.71 -9.26
C GLY A 328 8.23 21.20 -9.47
N PRO A 329 7.83 20.74 -10.66
CA PRO A 329 7.86 19.32 -11.00
C PRO A 329 9.29 18.80 -11.10
N ASP A 330 9.55 17.64 -10.50
CA ASP A 330 10.88 17.03 -10.45
C ASP A 330 11.44 16.72 -11.83
N SER A 331 12.72 17.06 -12.05
CA SER A 331 13.45 16.70 -13.27
C SER A 331 13.85 15.23 -13.28
N GLN A 332 14.04 14.67 -14.48
CA GLN A 332 14.56 13.31 -14.65
C GLN A 332 16.06 13.38 -14.92
N TYR A 333 16.88 12.67 -14.15
CA TYR A 333 18.34 12.69 -14.27
C TYR A 333 18.85 11.37 -14.81
N PHE A 334 19.92 11.41 -15.60
CA PHE A 334 20.57 10.23 -16.15
C PHE A 334 22.03 10.53 -16.52
N ILE A 335 22.78 9.49 -16.89
CA ILE A 335 24.16 9.58 -17.36
C ILE A 335 24.19 9.26 -18.86
N ASP A 336 24.79 10.16 -19.65
CA ASP A 336 24.96 9.95 -21.09
C ASP A 336 26.13 9.01 -21.43
N ALA A 337 26.30 8.68 -22.72
CA ALA A 337 27.37 7.81 -23.19
C ALA A 337 28.80 8.31 -22.87
N LYS A 338 28.97 9.60 -22.55
CA LYS A 338 30.26 10.20 -22.17
C LYS A 338 30.52 10.13 -20.66
N GLY A 339 29.57 9.64 -19.87
CA GLY A 339 29.66 9.61 -18.42
C GLY A 339 29.35 10.96 -17.77
N THR A 340 28.61 11.84 -18.45
CA THR A 340 28.19 13.14 -17.90
C THR A 340 26.75 13.09 -17.41
N VAL A 341 26.46 13.81 -16.33
CA VAL A 341 25.10 13.87 -15.76
C VAL A 341 24.27 14.86 -16.57
N GLN A 342 23.13 14.37 -17.06
CA GLN A 342 22.15 15.12 -17.83
C GLN A 342 20.82 15.17 -17.07
N LYS A 343 19.97 16.14 -17.38
CA LYS A 343 18.60 16.21 -16.90
C LYS A 343 17.60 16.50 -18.01
N ILE A 344 16.40 15.96 -17.89
CA ILE A 344 15.21 16.38 -18.62
C ILE A 344 14.39 17.24 -17.65
N PRO A 345 14.15 18.53 -17.95
CA PRO A 345 13.44 19.41 -17.03
C PRO A 345 12.03 18.89 -16.71
N GLY A 346 11.68 18.83 -15.42
CA GLY A 346 10.41 18.24 -14.97
C GLY A 346 9.17 18.91 -15.55
N ALA A 347 9.25 20.22 -15.86
CA ALA A 347 8.17 20.97 -16.50
C ALA A 347 7.79 20.45 -17.90
N THR A 348 8.62 19.60 -18.51
CA THR A 348 8.36 18.97 -19.81
C THR A 348 7.66 17.62 -19.69
N GLY A 349 7.40 17.14 -18.46
CA GLY A 349 6.79 15.85 -18.21
C GLY A 349 7.56 14.69 -18.84
N GLY A 350 8.91 14.72 -18.79
CA GLY A 350 9.76 13.67 -19.34
C GLY A 350 9.87 13.61 -20.86
N SER A 351 9.47 14.65 -21.59
CA SER A 351 9.60 14.73 -23.06
C SER A 351 10.44 15.91 -23.56
N GLY A 352 11.11 16.61 -22.65
CA GLY A 352 12.00 17.72 -23.00
C GLY A 352 13.32 17.26 -23.61
N THR A 353 14.01 18.19 -24.27
CA THR A 353 15.40 17.98 -24.69
C THR A 353 16.29 17.88 -23.45
N PRO A 354 17.16 16.84 -23.35
CA PRO A 354 18.12 16.76 -22.26
C PRO A 354 19.11 17.93 -22.26
N GLU A 355 19.49 18.36 -21.06
CA GLU A 355 20.53 19.36 -20.85
C GLU A 355 21.53 18.90 -19.80
N ALA A 356 22.80 19.27 -19.98
CA ALA A 356 23.84 18.97 -19.01
C ALA A 356 23.55 19.72 -17.71
N VAL A 357 23.70 19.04 -16.57
CA VAL A 357 23.58 19.72 -15.28
C VAL A 357 24.71 20.73 -15.09
N HIS A 358 24.50 21.75 -14.24
CA HIS A 358 25.60 22.67 -13.94
C HIS A 358 26.68 21.98 -13.09
N GLY A 359 27.88 22.58 -13.09
CA GLY A 359 28.99 22.12 -12.26
C GLY A 359 29.81 20.96 -12.87
N PRO A 360 30.65 20.32 -12.05
CA PRO A 360 31.65 19.36 -12.54
C PRO A 360 31.04 18.06 -13.09
N LEU A 361 29.81 17.71 -12.70
CA LEU A 361 29.14 16.47 -13.13
C LEU A 361 28.58 16.55 -14.55
N GLY A 362 28.12 17.73 -14.99
CA GLY A 362 27.63 17.92 -16.37
C GLY A 362 28.73 18.33 -17.36
N THR A 363 29.86 18.86 -16.88
CA THR A 363 31.02 19.19 -17.72
C THR A 363 31.90 17.98 -18.05
N GLY A 364 31.68 16.84 -17.38
CA GLY A 364 32.45 15.61 -17.60
C GLY A 364 33.85 15.65 -17.00
N ALA A 365 34.03 16.30 -15.83
CA ALA A 365 35.30 16.36 -15.12
C ALA A 365 35.86 14.96 -14.79
N ALA A 366 34.96 13.99 -14.58
CA ALA A 366 35.25 12.56 -14.56
C ALA A 366 34.05 11.79 -15.12
N ALA A 367 34.29 10.62 -15.71
CA ALA A 367 33.21 9.76 -16.21
C ALA A 367 32.48 9.10 -15.03
N MET A 368 31.16 9.30 -14.96
CA MET A 368 30.26 8.73 -13.94
C MET A 368 29.58 7.47 -14.47
N GLY A 369 29.16 6.59 -13.55
CA GLY A 369 28.41 5.37 -13.86
C GLY A 369 27.11 5.21 -13.07
N ALA A 370 26.96 5.92 -11.95
CA ALA A 370 25.68 6.03 -11.25
C ALA A 370 25.49 7.43 -10.66
N VAL A 371 24.24 7.88 -10.52
CA VAL A 371 23.88 9.17 -9.96
C VAL A 371 22.65 9.06 -9.05
N GLY A 372 22.61 9.88 -8.02
CA GLY A 372 21.46 10.11 -7.14
C GLY A 372 21.39 11.60 -6.81
N VAL A 373 20.19 12.19 -6.88
CA VAL A 373 20.00 13.63 -6.78
C VAL A 373 19.24 13.95 -5.49
N ALA A 374 19.68 14.97 -4.74
CA ALA A 374 18.97 15.40 -3.55
C ALA A 374 17.58 15.94 -3.92
N ARG A 375 16.59 15.77 -3.05
CA ARG A 375 15.18 16.13 -3.34
C ARG A 375 14.94 17.62 -3.61
N ASP A 376 15.83 18.48 -3.15
CA ASP A 376 15.81 19.92 -3.43
C ASP A 376 16.44 20.28 -4.79
N GLU A 377 16.95 19.28 -5.52
CA GLU A 377 17.68 19.37 -6.78
C GLU A 377 18.90 20.32 -6.72
N GLN A 378 19.41 20.64 -5.52
CA GLN A 378 20.55 21.55 -5.36
C GLN A 378 21.89 20.82 -5.45
N ARG A 379 21.90 19.51 -5.16
CA ARG A 379 23.10 18.67 -5.09
C ARG A 379 22.85 17.30 -5.69
N ALA A 380 23.91 16.70 -6.19
CA ALA A 380 23.92 15.31 -6.64
C ALA A 380 25.12 14.58 -6.07
N ALA A 381 24.94 13.28 -5.88
CA ALA A 381 26.00 12.33 -5.62
C ALA A 381 26.17 11.44 -6.85
N ALA A 382 27.39 11.27 -7.32
CA ALA A 382 27.70 10.46 -8.48
C ALA A 382 28.85 9.50 -8.18
N VAL A 383 28.69 8.25 -8.60
CA VAL A 383 29.73 7.21 -8.51
C VAL A 383 30.47 7.18 -9.84
N SER A 384 31.80 7.10 -9.79
CA SER A 384 32.65 6.97 -10.98
C SER A 384 32.26 5.76 -11.85
N ALA A 385 32.54 5.83 -13.15
CA ALA A 385 32.17 4.78 -14.11
C ALA A 385 32.71 3.39 -13.75
N ASP A 386 33.80 3.32 -12.99
CA ASP A 386 34.39 2.06 -12.51
C ASP A 386 33.84 1.61 -11.13
N GLY A 387 32.91 2.37 -10.54
CA GLY A 387 32.28 2.10 -9.25
C GLY A 387 33.09 2.49 -8.02
N GLN A 388 34.33 2.99 -8.17
CA GLN A 388 35.27 3.09 -7.05
C GLN A 388 35.07 4.29 -6.13
N HIS A 389 34.68 5.43 -6.68
CA HIS A 389 34.66 6.71 -5.98
C HIS A 389 33.27 7.33 -5.99
N LEU A 390 32.79 7.79 -4.83
CA LEU A 390 31.60 8.63 -4.70
C LEU A 390 32.02 10.10 -4.64
N TYR A 391 31.43 10.93 -5.48
CA TYR A 391 31.57 12.38 -5.46
C TYR A 391 30.24 13.04 -5.11
N VAL A 392 30.28 14.17 -4.40
CA VAL A 392 29.11 15.01 -4.14
C VAL A 392 29.39 16.39 -4.71
N ALA A 393 28.46 16.94 -5.49
CA ALA A 393 28.62 18.22 -6.15
C ALA A 393 27.31 19.03 -6.18
N SER A 394 27.45 20.35 -6.26
CA SER A 394 26.33 21.27 -6.50
C SER A 394 25.83 21.14 -7.94
N LEU A 395 24.50 21.19 -8.12
CA LEU A 395 23.82 21.26 -9.42
C LEU A 395 23.44 22.68 -9.84
N VAL A 396 23.67 23.67 -8.96
CA VAL A 396 23.30 25.08 -9.19
C VAL A 396 24.50 26.02 -9.24
N ALA A 397 25.64 25.60 -8.68
CA ALA A 397 26.88 26.35 -8.71
C ALA A 397 27.93 25.67 -9.58
N SER A 398 28.67 26.46 -10.35
CA SER A 398 29.88 25.99 -11.02
C SER A 398 31.01 25.77 -10.03
N GLY A 399 31.84 24.75 -10.27
CA GLY A 399 32.98 24.44 -9.43
C GLY A 399 33.81 23.29 -10.01
N GLU A 400 34.94 23.00 -9.39
CA GLU A 400 35.75 21.83 -9.69
C GLU A 400 35.21 20.59 -8.97
N LEU A 401 35.53 19.40 -9.49
CA LEU A 401 35.21 18.15 -8.81
C LEU A 401 36.08 18.01 -7.56
N GLY A 402 35.44 17.91 -6.40
CA GLY A 402 36.13 17.73 -5.12
C GLY A 402 36.80 16.35 -4.98
N GLN A 403 37.39 16.12 -3.80
CA GLN A 403 37.89 14.79 -3.44
C GLN A 403 36.72 13.80 -3.29
N PRO A 404 36.95 12.48 -3.52
CA PRO A 404 35.95 11.46 -3.27
C PRO A 404 35.48 11.47 -1.81
N ALA A 405 34.17 11.51 -1.59
CA ALA A 405 33.55 11.40 -0.28
C ALA A 405 33.61 9.97 0.27
N VAL A 406 33.59 8.97 -0.62
CA VAL A 406 33.79 7.55 -0.29
C VAL A 406 34.67 6.92 -1.36
N THR A 407 35.58 6.03 -0.94
CA THR A 407 36.37 5.19 -1.84
C THR A 407 36.21 3.72 -1.44
N SER A 408 35.75 2.89 -2.37
CA SER A 408 35.63 1.44 -2.18
C SER A 408 36.97 0.75 -2.43
N ALA A 409 37.23 -0.30 -1.64
CA ALA A 409 38.37 -1.20 -1.82
C ALA A 409 38.04 -2.42 -2.71
N GLY A 410 36.80 -2.51 -3.22
CA GLY A 410 36.34 -3.59 -4.09
C GLY A 410 37.22 -3.76 -5.33
N LYS A 411 37.54 -5.02 -5.67
CA LYS A 411 38.48 -5.35 -6.77
C LYS A 411 37.88 -5.22 -8.17
N LYS A 412 36.56 -5.34 -8.30
CA LYS A 412 35.82 -5.33 -9.57
C LYS A 412 34.68 -4.32 -9.47
N ALA A 413 34.27 -3.71 -10.58
CA ALA A 413 33.14 -2.76 -10.62
C ALA A 413 31.88 -3.31 -9.92
N ALA A 414 31.52 -4.56 -10.21
CA ALA A 414 30.38 -5.24 -9.59
C ALA A 414 30.51 -5.41 -8.06
N ASP A 415 31.73 -5.35 -7.52
CA ASP A 415 32.09 -5.49 -6.10
C ASP A 415 32.34 -4.14 -5.41
N ARG A 416 32.00 -3.01 -6.04
CA ARG A 416 32.23 -1.66 -5.50
C ARG A 416 30.92 -0.96 -5.16
N LEU A 417 30.90 0.37 -5.13
CA LEU A 417 29.76 1.16 -4.67
C LEU A 417 28.49 0.87 -5.47
N SER A 418 27.34 0.88 -4.80
CA SER A 418 26.01 0.89 -5.44
C SER A 418 25.66 2.27 -5.98
N SER A 419 24.52 2.38 -6.68
CA SER A 419 23.91 3.70 -6.92
C SER A 419 23.60 4.38 -5.58
N PRO A 420 23.86 5.70 -5.45
CA PRO A 420 23.52 6.46 -4.25
C PRO A 420 22.03 6.83 -4.21
N SER A 421 21.51 7.12 -3.02
CA SER A 421 20.13 7.58 -2.81
C SER A 421 20.08 8.61 -1.67
N TRP A 422 19.16 9.57 -1.76
CA TRP A 422 18.99 10.67 -0.81
C TRP A 422 17.69 10.52 -0.02
N ASP A 423 17.79 10.58 1.31
CA ASP A 423 16.59 10.56 2.15
C ASP A 423 15.92 11.95 2.22
N GLY A 424 14.69 11.97 2.75
CA GLY A 424 13.94 13.22 2.94
C GLY A 424 14.50 14.21 3.96
N ARG A 425 15.66 13.93 4.57
CA ARG A 425 16.40 14.83 5.47
C ARG A 425 17.62 15.42 4.78
N GLY A 426 17.87 15.04 3.52
CA GLY A 426 19.06 15.40 2.78
C GLY A 426 20.26 14.50 3.08
N ASP A 427 20.10 13.38 3.81
CA ASP A 427 21.21 12.46 4.01
C ASP A 427 21.46 11.62 2.76
N LEU A 428 22.73 11.42 2.44
CA LEU A 428 23.17 10.61 1.30
C LEU A 428 23.53 9.21 1.76
N TRP A 429 23.04 8.20 1.04
CA TRP A 429 23.24 6.80 1.35
C TRP A 429 23.88 6.05 0.18
N VAL A 430 24.81 5.13 0.48
CA VAL A 430 25.45 4.26 -0.52
C VAL A 430 25.85 2.92 0.12
N ALA A 431 25.75 1.81 -0.61
CA ALA A 431 26.32 0.55 -0.19
C ALA A 431 27.74 0.39 -0.77
N ASP A 432 28.73 0.11 0.09
CA ASP A 432 30.02 -0.41 -0.34
C ASP A 432 29.93 -1.92 -0.38
N ARG A 433 29.96 -2.46 -1.59
CA ARG A 433 29.68 -3.88 -1.83
C ARG A 433 30.95 -4.73 -1.95
N ASP A 434 32.05 -4.25 -1.37
CA ASP A 434 33.30 -4.99 -1.23
C ASP A 434 33.08 -6.28 -0.43
N LYS A 435 33.44 -7.41 -1.02
CA LYS A 435 33.28 -8.73 -0.41
C LYS A 435 34.06 -8.90 0.90
N ALA A 436 35.18 -8.17 1.06
CA ALA A 436 35.98 -8.25 2.28
C ALA A 436 35.36 -7.45 3.43
N ARG A 437 34.61 -6.39 3.13
CA ARG A 437 33.99 -5.50 4.11
C ARG A 437 32.72 -4.84 3.55
N PRO A 438 31.61 -5.59 3.41
CA PRO A 438 30.36 -5.03 2.93
C PRO A 438 29.79 -4.06 3.96
N ARG A 439 29.36 -2.87 3.52
CA ARG A 439 28.89 -1.80 4.40
C ARG A 439 27.75 -1.02 3.77
N LEU A 440 26.81 -0.58 4.60
CA LEU A 440 25.90 0.51 4.27
C LEU A 440 26.46 1.79 4.89
N LEU A 441 26.60 2.85 4.09
CA LEU A 441 27.19 4.12 4.52
C LEU A 441 26.16 5.25 4.38
N ARG A 442 26.18 6.18 5.34
CA ARG A 442 25.39 7.41 5.34
C ARG A 442 26.31 8.62 5.52
N LEU A 443 26.11 9.66 4.72
CA LEU A 443 26.77 10.96 4.87
C LEU A 443 25.69 11.98 5.27
N ALA A 444 25.93 12.67 6.39
CA ALA A 444 24.99 13.63 6.94
C ALA A 444 24.83 14.81 6.00
N GLU A 445 23.62 15.07 5.53
CA GLU A 445 23.38 16.11 4.54
C GLU A 445 24.28 15.95 3.29
N GLY A 446 24.78 14.75 2.97
CA GLY A 446 25.75 14.54 1.88
C GLY A 446 27.16 15.07 2.12
N GLU A 447 27.49 15.42 3.37
CA GLU A 447 28.75 16.01 3.77
C GLU A 447 29.40 15.22 4.93
N GLY A 448 30.65 15.58 5.24
CA GLY A 448 31.41 15.00 6.33
C GLY A 448 31.87 13.56 6.09
N GLU A 449 32.33 12.93 7.18
CA GLU A 449 32.81 11.54 7.14
C GLU A 449 31.65 10.54 7.03
N PRO A 450 31.77 9.51 6.18
CA PRO A 450 30.75 8.48 6.04
C PRO A 450 30.59 7.67 7.33
N GLN A 451 29.35 7.57 7.79
CA GLN A 451 28.95 6.80 8.96
C GLN A 451 28.47 5.41 8.53
N GLU A 452 29.00 4.36 9.16
CA GLU A 452 28.55 2.99 8.91
C GLU A 452 27.19 2.76 9.58
N VAL A 453 26.22 2.26 8.81
CA VAL A 453 24.86 1.99 9.26
C VAL A 453 24.70 0.51 9.54
N ARG A 454 24.21 0.18 10.73
CA ARG A 454 23.92 -1.21 11.09
C ARG A 454 22.67 -1.70 10.36
N VAL A 455 22.70 -2.94 9.88
CA VAL A 455 21.54 -3.59 9.25
C VAL A 455 21.30 -4.96 9.91
N PRO A 456 20.70 -5.00 11.12
CA PRO A 456 20.33 -6.27 11.75
C PRO A 456 19.37 -7.08 10.87
N GLY A 457 19.56 -8.40 10.81
CA GLY A 457 18.74 -9.29 9.97
C GLY A 457 19.10 -9.27 8.48
N LEU A 458 20.26 -8.70 8.09
CA LEU A 458 20.83 -8.88 6.75
C LEU A 458 21.40 -10.29 6.55
N ASP A 459 21.74 -11.00 7.63
CA ASP A 459 22.10 -12.42 7.71
C ASP A 459 23.18 -12.90 6.70
N GLY A 460 24.10 -12.00 6.33
CA GLY A 460 25.18 -12.28 5.37
C GLY A 460 24.80 -12.01 3.92
N GLY A 461 23.55 -11.62 3.66
CA GLY A 461 23.08 -11.07 2.40
C GLY A 461 23.86 -9.82 1.98
N ARG A 462 23.93 -9.58 0.68
CA ARG A 462 24.65 -8.46 0.08
C ARG A 462 23.68 -7.43 -0.47
N ILE A 463 23.80 -6.19 -0.02
CA ILE A 463 23.01 -5.08 -0.57
C ILE A 463 23.54 -4.75 -1.98
N GLU A 464 22.71 -4.91 -3.00
CA GLU A 464 23.01 -4.56 -4.39
C GLU A 464 22.61 -3.14 -4.74
N GLU A 465 21.44 -2.72 -4.24
CA GLU A 465 20.81 -1.44 -4.51
C GLU A 465 20.00 -1.00 -3.30
N LEU A 466 19.89 0.31 -3.12
CA LEU A 466 19.08 0.94 -2.09
C LEU A 466 18.29 2.12 -2.63
N ARG A 467 17.09 2.35 -2.09
CA ARG A 467 16.29 3.56 -2.31
C ARG A 467 15.64 4.01 -1.00
N LEU A 468 15.87 5.27 -0.65
CA LEU A 468 15.30 5.90 0.54
C LEU A 468 13.95 6.53 0.19
N SER A 469 12.99 6.40 1.10
CA SER A 469 11.69 7.07 0.96
C SER A 469 11.81 8.58 1.20
N ALA A 470 10.86 9.34 0.65
CA ALA A 470 10.76 10.78 0.86
C ALA A 470 10.53 11.18 2.32
N ASP A 471 9.95 10.30 3.15
CA ASP A 471 9.83 10.55 4.59
C ASP A 471 11.14 10.34 5.38
N GLY A 472 12.14 9.67 4.78
CA GLY A 472 13.43 9.37 5.38
C GLY A 472 13.41 8.41 6.57
N VAL A 473 12.32 7.66 6.76
CA VAL A 473 12.22 6.61 7.80
C VAL A 473 12.08 5.20 7.22
N ARG A 474 11.98 5.05 5.89
CA ARG A 474 11.93 3.74 5.21
C ARG A 474 13.04 3.64 4.17
N ILE A 475 13.56 2.43 4.02
CA ILE A 475 14.57 2.10 3.01
C ILE A 475 14.15 0.81 2.31
N ALA A 476 14.21 0.81 0.98
CA ALA A 476 14.06 -0.38 0.17
C ALA A 476 15.45 -0.85 -0.27
N LEU A 477 15.71 -2.14 -0.14
CA LEU A 477 16.99 -2.78 -0.42
C LEU A 477 16.77 -3.95 -1.38
N LEU A 478 17.61 -4.04 -2.39
CA LEU A 478 17.81 -5.29 -3.12
C LEU A 478 18.93 -6.07 -2.46
N VAL A 479 18.61 -7.23 -1.91
CA VAL A 479 19.54 -8.07 -1.16
C VAL A 479 19.73 -9.38 -1.90
N THR A 480 20.98 -9.67 -2.25
CA THR A 480 21.37 -10.96 -2.84
C THR A 480 21.76 -11.93 -1.73
N GLU A 481 21.11 -13.08 -1.71
CA GLU A 481 21.36 -14.21 -0.81
C GLU A 481 21.15 -15.51 -1.61
N ASP A 482 22.05 -16.49 -1.45
CA ASP A 482 22.00 -17.79 -2.15
C ASP A 482 21.81 -17.71 -3.68
N GLY A 483 22.31 -16.63 -4.30
CA GLY A 483 22.22 -16.41 -5.75
C GLY A 483 20.91 -15.78 -6.23
N HIS A 484 20.00 -15.45 -5.32
CA HIS A 484 18.74 -14.75 -5.61
C HIS A 484 18.75 -13.35 -5.05
N THR A 485 18.24 -12.38 -5.82
CA THR A 485 18.11 -10.99 -5.36
C THR A 485 16.66 -10.71 -4.97
N THR A 486 16.40 -10.42 -3.70
CA THR A 486 15.05 -10.16 -3.19
C THR A 486 14.88 -8.73 -2.71
N LEU A 487 13.65 -8.23 -2.74
CA LEU A 487 13.30 -6.92 -2.19
C LEU A 487 13.04 -7.02 -0.68
N LYS A 488 13.78 -6.25 0.10
CA LYS A 488 13.56 -6.06 1.54
C LYS A 488 13.23 -4.59 1.82
N ILE A 489 12.23 -4.33 2.67
CA ILE A 489 11.91 -2.99 3.18
C ILE A 489 12.28 -2.95 4.66
N GLY A 490 13.09 -1.96 5.04
CA GLY A 490 13.54 -1.73 6.40
C GLY A 490 13.11 -0.38 6.95
N ARG A 491 13.17 -0.26 8.27
CA ARG A 491 12.88 0.97 9.02
C ARG A 491 14.18 1.63 9.43
N VAL A 492 14.37 2.91 9.09
CA VAL A 492 15.56 3.68 9.49
C VAL A 492 15.35 4.23 10.91
N GLU A 493 15.97 3.59 11.89
CA GLU A 493 16.01 4.05 13.27
C GLU A 493 17.22 4.94 13.53
N ARG A 494 17.00 5.96 14.37
CA ARG A 494 18.03 6.90 14.81
C ARG A 494 17.98 6.98 16.32
N ARG A 495 19.01 6.47 17.00
CA ARG A 495 19.09 6.42 18.47
C ARG A 495 20.20 7.32 18.99
N GLY A 496 19.99 7.86 20.19
CA GLY A 496 20.90 8.82 20.82
C GLY A 496 20.51 10.28 20.59
N THR A 497 21.31 11.20 21.11
CA THR A 497 21.11 12.66 20.99
C THR A 497 22.33 13.30 20.30
N GLY A 498 22.12 14.39 19.57
CA GLY A 498 23.21 15.24 19.05
C GLY A 498 23.50 15.12 17.55
N GLU A 499 24.74 15.51 17.18
CA GLU A 499 25.24 15.64 15.80
C GLU A 499 25.57 14.29 15.11
N ALA A 500 25.72 13.21 15.87
CA ALA A 500 26.07 11.88 15.37
C ALA A 500 25.21 10.78 16.02
N PRO A 501 23.92 10.69 15.69
CA PRO A 501 23.06 9.60 16.16
C PRO A 501 23.56 8.25 15.64
N GLU A 502 23.31 7.20 16.42
CA GLU A 502 23.48 5.83 15.93
C GLU A 502 22.35 5.52 14.95
N ILE A 503 22.71 5.16 13.72
CA ILE A 503 21.76 4.85 12.65
C ILE A 503 21.72 3.34 12.43
N SER A 504 20.51 2.79 12.32
CA SER A 504 20.30 1.41 11.92
C SER A 504 19.10 1.24 11.00
N VAL A 505 19.15 0.21 10.17
CA VAL A 505 18.04 -0.29 9.37
C VAL A 505 17.50 -1.53 10.07
N GLU A 506 16.38 -1.39 10.78
CA GLU A 506 15.79 -2.42 11.63
C GLU A 506 14.58 -3.08 10.95
N ASP A 507 14.21 -4.28 11.43
CA ASP A 507 13.05 -5.07 10.98
C ASP A 507 12.93 -5.18 9.44
N LEU A 508 13.96 -5.71 8.78
CA LEU A 508 13.91 -6.03 7.36
C LEU A 508 12.76 -7.01 7.06
N ARG A 509 11.82 -6.59 6.22
CA ARG A 509 10.70 -7.41 5.75
C ARG A 509 10.83 -7.67 4.27
N GLN A 510 10.65 -8.92 3.86
CA GLN A 510 10.55 -9.23 2.44
C GLN A 510 9.25 -8.65 1.87
N ALA A 511 9.38 -7.87 0.81
CA ALA A 511 8.26 -7.34 0.06
C ALA A 511 8.14 -8.08 -1.28
N ALA A 512 6.92 -8.28 -1.76
CA ALA A 512 6.64 -9.04 -2.98
C ALA A 512 7.32 -10.43 -3.03
N PRO A 513 7.11 -11.31 -2.03
CA PRO A 513 7.79 -12.61 -1.93
C PRO A 513 7.48 -13.59 -3.08
N GLN A 514 6.47 -13.29 -3.91
CA GLN A 514 6.21 -14.02 -5.15
C GLN A 514 7.30 -13.80 -6.23
N LEU A 515 8.10 -12.74 -6.13
CA LEU A 515 9.22 -12.48 -7.04
C LEU A 515 10.47 -13.21 -6.51
N THR A 516 11.01 -14.13 -7.31
CA THR A 516 12.23 -14.86 -6.96
C THR A 516 13.49 -14.03 -7.19
N ASP A 517 13.46 -13.16 -8.20
CA ASP A 517 14.57 -12.29 -8.56
C ASP A 517 14.07 -10.89 -8.92
N VAL A 518 14.57 -9.89 -8.21
CA VAL A 518 14.25 -8.48 -8.39
C VAL A 518 15.49 -7.78 -8.93
N SER A 519 15.33 -7.03 -10.03
CA SER A 519 16.44 -6.40 -10.75
C SER A 519 16.50 -4.89 -10.61
N ALA A 520 15.38 -4.22 -10.30
CA ALA A 520 15.35 -2.77 -10.12
C ALA A 520 14.18 -2.32 -9.24
N ILE A 521 14.37 -1.24 -8.50
CA ILE A 521 13.35 -0.63 -7.64
C ILE A 521 13.39 0.90 -7.68
N SER A 522 12.23 1.51 -7.53
CA SER A 522 12.08 2.94 -7.24
C SER A 522 10.89 3.16 -6.32
N TRP A 523 10.99 4.10 -5.37
CA TRP A 523 9.79 4.65 -4.75
C TRP A 523 8.97 5.37 -5.81
N SER A 524 7.64 5.29 -5.72
CA SER A 524 6.71 5.99 -6.60
C SER A 524 5.63 6.60 -5.72
N GLY A 525 5.78 7.85 -5.31
CA GLY A 525 4.92 8.41 -4.29
C GLY A 525 5.09 7.79 -2.91
N ARG A 526 4.09 8.03 -2.06
CA ARG A 526 4.30 8.09 -0.61
C ARG A 526 4.19 6.76 0.10
N SER A 527 3.70 5.72 -0.55
CA SER A 527 3.50 4.41 0.09
C SER A 527 3.61 3.24 -0.88
N ARG A 528 4.22 3.43 -2.04
CA ARG A 528 4.40 2.37 -3.04
C ARG A 528 5.77 2.45 -3.70
N LEU A 529 6.16 1.31 -4.24
CA LEU A 529 7.35 1.11 -5.05
C LEU A 529 6.93 0.61 -6.42
N VAL A 530 7.75 0.93 -7.41
CA VAL A 530 7.79 0.23 -8.68
C VAL A 530 8.93 -0.78 -8.59
N VAL A 531 8.61 -2.03 -8.89
CA VAL A 531 9.52 -3.16 -8.78
C VAL A 531 9.59 -3.88 -10.10
N VAL A 532 10.81 -4.13 -10.56
CA VAL A 532 11.10 -4.95 -11.73
C VAL A 532 11.62 -6.29 -11.25
N GLY A 533 10.94 -7.38 -11.60
CA GLY A 533 11.36 -8.71 -11.17
C GLY A 533 10.72 -9.84 -11.95
N LYS A 534 11.10 -11.07 -11.59
CA LYS A 534 10.63 -12.32 -12.17
C LYS A 534 10.01 -13.19 -11.10
N GLU A 535 8.90 -13.83 -11.43
CA GLU A 535 8.37 -14.97 -10.69
C GLU A 535 9.10 -16.26 -11.13
N ALA A 536 9.00 -17.33 -10.36
CA ALA A 536 9.65 -18.60 -10.67
C ALA A 536 9.26 -19.11 -12.07
N GLY A 537 10.23 -19.23 -12.98
CA GLY A 537 10.00 -19.65 -14.37
C GLY A 537 9.24 -18.64 -15.24
N GLY A 538 8.97 -17.44 -14.71
CA GLY A 538 8.27 -16.37 -15.40
C GLY A 538 9.18 -15.43 -16.19
N ILE A 539 8.55 -14.49 -16.91
CA ILE A 539 9.23 -13.39 -17.58
C ILE A 539 9.41 -12.19 -16.63
N GLN A 540 10.30 -11.27 -17.00
CA GLN A 540 10.46 -10.01 -16.26
C GLN A 540 9.20 -9.16 -16.38
N GLN A 541 8.76 -8.58 -15.27
CA GLN A 541 7.59 -7.72 -15.20
C GLN A 541 7.88 -6.50 -14.34
N VAL A 542 7.25 -5.37 -14.70
CA VAL A 542 7.23 -4.15 -13.91
C VAL A 542 5.90 -4.09 -13.17
N ARG A 543 5.93 -3.90 -11.85
CA ARG A 543 4.70 -3.83 -11.05
C ARG A 543 4.80 -2.86 -9.87
N TYR A 544 3.65 -2.38 -9.41
CA TYR A 544 3.53 -1.68 -8.15
C TYR A 544 3.48 -2.64 -6.96
N VAL A 545 4.17 -2.28 -5.88
CA VAL A 545 4.18 -2.96 -4.58
C VAL A 545 4.02 -1.88 -3.51
N GLN A 546 3.12 -2.06 -2.55
CA GLN A 546 2.95 -1.10 -1.45
C GLN A 546 4.12 -1.18 -0.46
N ALA A 547 4.26 -0.17 0.40
CA ALA A 547 5.34 -0.08 1.38
C ALA A 547 5.29 -1.17 2.47
N ASP A 548 4.13 -1.81 2.69
CA ASP A 548 4.01 -3.03 3.52
C ASP A 548 4.34 -4.32 2.75
N GLY A 549 4.69 -4.20 1.46
CA GLY A 549 4.98 -5.32 0.58
C GLY A 549 3.74 -5.97 -0.06
N SER A 550 2.54 -5.43 0.18
CA SER A 550 1.32 -5.90 -0.47
C SER A 550 1.25 -5.51 -1.95
N THR A 551 0.42 -6.22 -2.72
CA THR A 551 0.14 -5.86 -4.13
C THR A 551 -1.25 -5.22 -4.24
N PRO A 552 -1.42 -4.12 -5.00
CA PRO A 552 -2.70 -3.43 -5.12
C PRO A 552 -3.86 -4.36 -5.52
N SER A 553 -5.06 -4.07 -5.00
CA SER A 553 -6.25 -4.92 -5.17
C SER A 553 -7.15 -4.56 -6.37
N SER A 554 -6.95 -3.45 -7.09
CA SER A 554 -7.93 -2.95 -8.08
C SER A 554 -7.44 -2.88 -9.54
N GLY A 555 -8.23 -3.47 -10.45
CA GLY A 555 -8.52 -3.01 -11.82
C GLY A 555 -7.41 -3.04 -12.89
N ALA A 556 -6.27 -2.43 -12.59
CA ALA A 556 -5.02 -2.79 -13.24
C ALA A 556 -4.40 -3.84 -12.33
N SER A 557 -4.16 -5.06 -12.81
CA SER A 557 -3.16 -5.93 -12.17
C SER A 557 -1.99 -5.01 -11.79
N GLY A 558 -1.46 -5.02 -10.56
CA GLY A 558 -0.36 -4.11 -10.20
C GLY A 558 0.82 -4.14 -11.20
N VAL A 559 0.84 -5.14 -12.08
CA VAL A 559 1.54 -5.22 -13.37
C VAL A 559 1.21 -4.06 -14.32
N LEU A 560 2.23 -3.27 -14.62
CA LEU A 560 2.19 -2.18 -15.59
C LEU A 560 2.21 -2.72 -17.03
N PRO A 561 1.90 -1.89 -18.05
CA PRO A 561 2.08 -2.27 -19.46
C PRO A 561 3.45 -2.91 -19.70
N GLY A 562 3.49 -3.95 -20.52
CA GLY A 562 4.70 -4.73 -20.74
C GLY A 562 5.83 -3.89 -21.34
N VAL A 563 7.00 -3.94 -20.70
CA VAL A 563 8.26 -3.41 -21.22
C VAL A 563 9.33 -4.49 -20.99
N ASN A 564 10.16 -4.73 -22.00
CA ASN A 564 11.10 -5.83 -22.00
C ASN A 564 12.50 -5.35 -21.58
N GLN A 565 13.28 -6.25 -20.99
CA GLN A 565 14.70 -6.05 -20.68
C GLN A 565 14.97 -4.75 -19.90
N VAL A 566 14.13 -4.48 -18.90
CA VAL A 566 14.27 -3.31 -18.03
C VAL A 566 15.47 -3.52 -17.11
N ARG A 567 16.37 -2.53 -17.11
CA ARG A 567 17.58 -2.50 -16.28
C ARG A 567 17.42 -1.61 -15.06
N ALA A 568 16.71 -0.50 -15.20
CA ALA A 568 16.41 0.43 -14.11
C ALA A 568 15.01 1.02 -14.27
N VAL A 569 14.41 1.44 -13.15
CA VAL A 569 13.16 2.20 -13.12
C VAL A 569 13.36 3.44 -12.26
N ALA A 570 12.69 4.52 -12.64
CA ALA A 570 12.68 5.75 -11.89
C ALA A 570 11.26 6.30 -11.85
N ALA A 571 10.75 6.52 -10.65
CA ALA A 571 9.48 7.17 -10.42
C ALA A 571 9.66 8.34 -9.46
N ALA A 572 8.85 9.38 -9.66
CA ALA A 572 8.83 10.52 -8.77
C ALA A 572 7.98 10.24 -7.52
N ASP A 573 8.14 11.11 -6.53
CA ASP A 573 7.18 11.15 -5.41
C ASP A 573 5.83 11.73 -5.86
N ASP A 574 5.81 12.68 -6.79
CA ASP A 574 4.58 13.13 -7.43
C ASP A 574 4.08 12.07 -8.42
N GLU A 575 2.99 11.40 -8.06
CA GLU A 575 2.38 10.34 -8.87
C GLU A 575 1.76 10.84 -10.19
N LEU A 576 1.66 12.16 -10.39
CA LEU A 576 1.26 12.76 -11.66
C LEU A 576 2.40 12.80 -12.68
N LEU A 577 3.65 12.69 -12.23
CA LEU A 577 4.80 12.60 -13.11
C LEU A 577 4.89 11.18 -13.71
N PRO A 578 5.43 11.08 -14.94
CA PRO A 578 5.50 9.81 -15.63
C PRO A 578 6.47 8.85 -14.95
N LEU A 579 6.18 7.56 -15.06
CA LEU A 579 7.16 6.52 -14.73
C LEU A 579 8.19 6.43 -15.85
N MET A 580 9.47 6.32 -15.51
CA MET A 580 10.54 6.15 -16.48
C MET A 580 11.24 4.81 -16.29
N ALA A 581 11.77 4.23 -17.37
CA ALA A 581 12.54 3.00 -17.31
C ALA A 581 13.73 3.04 -18.29
N GLU A 582 14.84 2.43 -17.88
CA GLU A 582 15.99 2.15 -18.74
C GLU A 582 15.86 0.72 -19.27
N THR A 583 15.97 0.54 -20.58
CA THR A 583 15.87 -0.75 -21.26
C THR A 583 17.13 -1.05 -22.06
N GLU A 584 17.42 -2.33 -22.29
CA GLU A 584 18.56 -2.75 -23.10
C GLU A 584 18.41 -2.40 -24.60
N GLY A 585 17.19 -2.36 -25.12
CA GLY A 585 16.93 -2.19 -26.56
C GLY A 585 16.41 -0.82 -26.97
N ASP A 586 15.49 -0.23 -26.20
CA ASP A 586 14.76 0.99 -26.56
C ASP A 586 15.30 2.24 -25.86
N GLY A 587 16.41 2.11 -25.13
CA GLY A 587 16.99 3.18 -24.32
C GLY A 587 16.11 3.56 -23.12
N ILE A 588 15.95 4.86 -22.88
CA ILE A 588 15.07 5.40 -21.83
C ILE A 588 13.66 5.56 -22.39
N VAL A 589 12.72 4.88 -21.75
CA VAL A 589 11.29 4.92 -22.06
C VAL A 589 10.49 5.55 -20.94
N LYS A 590 9.31 6.06 -21.29
CA LYS A 590 8.39 6.78 -20.41
C LYS A 590 7.00 6.18 -20.48
N LEU A 591 6.35 6.07 -19.32
CA LEU A 591 4.96 5.69 -19.16
C LEU A 591 4.21 6.82 -18.45
N SER A 592 3.44 7.59 -19.20
CA SER A 592 2.50 8.56 -18.64
C SER A 592 1.28 7.85 -18.04
N PRO A 593 0.60 8.45 -17.03
CA PRO A 593 -0.62 7.88 -16.48
C PRO A 593 -1.69 7.60 -17.55
N GLY A 594 -2.10 6.34 -17.70
CA GLY A 594 -3.13 5.92 -18.67
C GLY A 594 -2.63 5.64 -20.09
N ASP A 595 -1.33 5.81 -20.37
CA ASP A 595 -0.73 5.59 -21.68
C ASP A 595 0.04 4.25 -21.77
N ASN A 596 0.75 4.05 -22.89
CA ASN A 596 1.74 2.98 -23.09
C ASN A 596 3.17 3.54 -23.03
N TRP A 597 4.16 2.66 -22.93
CA TRP A 597 5.57 3.03 -22.97
C TRP A 597 5.95 3.72 -24.29
N GLN A 598 6.72 4.80 -24.19
CA GLN A 598 7.23 5.59 -25.31
C GLN A 598 8.72 5.87 -25.12
N THR A 599 9.53 5.63 -26.16
CA THR A 599 10.95 5.99 -26.16
C THR A 599 11.12 7.50 -26.09
N VAL A 600 11.95 7.95 -25.15
CA VAL A 600 12.32 9.36 -24.98
C VAL A 600 13.76 9.57 -25.44
N LEU A 601 14.66 8.65 -25.11
CA LEU A 601 16.07 8.70 -25.52
C LEU A 601 16.54 7.31 -25.92
N GLU A 602 17.30 7.23 -27.02
CA GLU A 602 17.89 5.96 -27.49
C GLU A 602 19.06 5.50 -26.60
N GLU A 603 19.72 6.43 -25.90
CA GLU A 603 20.86 6.16 -25.03
C GLU A 603 20.74 6.90 -23.70
N GLY A 604 21.19 6.26 -22.62
CA GLY A 604 21.23 6.82 -21.27
C GLY A 604 21.21 5.72 -20.22
N THR A 605 21.88 5.96 -19.09
CA THR A 605 21.97 4.99 -17.99
C THR A 605 21.79 5.66 -16.64
N SER A 606 21.58 4.87 -15.58
CA SER A 606 21.42 5.38 -14.21
C SER A 606 20.31 6.42 -14.09
N LEU A 607 19.18 6.13 -14.72
CA LEU A 607 17.99 6.98 -14.69
C LEU A 607 17.42 7.08 -13.26
N VAL A 608 17.23 8.32 -12.78
CA VAL A 608 16.68 8.61 -11.44
C VAL A 608 15.79 9.85 -11.44
N TYR A 609 14.81 9.86 -10.54
CA TYR A 609 14.21 11.10 -10.01
C TYR A 609 14.98 11.52 -8.75
N PRO A 610 14.79 12.76 -8.24
CA PRO A 610 15.36 13.16 -6.95
C PRO A 610 14.94 12.20 -5.81
N GLY A 611 15.91 11.77 -4.99
CA GLY A 611 15.75 10.76 -3.93
C GLY A 611 16.75 9.62 -3.97
#